data_AF-A0A2H5X6J5-F1
#
_entry.id   AF-A0A2H5X6J5-F1
#
_cell.length_a   1.000
_cell.length_b   1.000
_cell.length_c   1.000
_cell.angle_alpha   90.00
_cell.angle_beta   90.00
_cell.angle_gamma   90.00
#
_symmetry.space_group_name_H-M   'P 1'
#
loop_
_entity.id
_entity.type
_entity.pdbx_description
1 polymer ?
#
loop_
_entity_poly.entity_id
_entity_poly.type
_entity_poly.pdbx_seq_one_letter_code
_entity_poly.pdbx_strand_id
1 'polypeptide(L)'
;MDITLAMRRITGELRRAKSVSVNGSQTQVTYVLPSGASGSFGLSYETLQWHPAEGPSDTVYLLEGVIPTDPATGTTYPLFELGANGRTLTVRLCVRRQTPAGTRYHRLQELVVLRNR
;
A
#
# COMPACT_ATOMS: atom_id res chain seq x y z
N MET A 1 2.40 -13.65 2.58
CA MET A 1 3.36 -12.73 3.23
C MET A 1 2.69 -12.04 4.42
N ASP A 2 3.45 -11.64 5.44
CA ASP A 2 2.93 -10.90 6.60
C ASP A 2 2.80 -9.39 6.32
N ILE A 3 2.04 -8.69 7.15
CA ILE A 3 1.73 -7.25 7.00
C ILE A 3 2.98 -6.35 7.05
N THR A 4 3.99 -6.71 7.85
CA THR A 4 5.21 -5.93 8.01
C THR A 4 6.09 -6.05 6.78
N LEU A 5 6.23 -7.25 6.21
CA LEU A 5 6.99 -7.44 4.97
C LEU A 5 6.28 -6.79 3.78
N ALA A 6 4.95 -6.82 3.73
CA ALA A 6 4.17 -6.07 2.74
C ALA A 6 4.44 -4.56 2.85
N MET A 7 4.38 -4.01 4.06
CA MET A 7 4.66 -2.59 4.30
C MET A 7 6.08 -2.22 3.88
N ARG A 8 7.09 -3.02 4.25
CA ARG A 8 8.49 -2.80 3.82
C ARG A 8 8.65 -2.80 2.31
N ARG A 9 7.92 -3.67 1.59
CA ARG A 9 7.95 -3.69 0.13
C ARG A 9 7.39 -2.39 -0.45
N ILE A 10 6.22 -1.97 0.04
CA ILE A 10 5.58 -0.72 -0.38
C ILE A 10 6.51 0.47 -0.11
N THR A 11 6.96 0.65 1.12
CA THR A 11 7.76 1.82 1.49
C THR A 11 9.13 1.82 0.85
N GLY A 12 9.72 0.65 0.57
CA GLY A 12 10.96 0.51 -0.20
C GLY A 12 10.85 1.07 -1.63
N GLU A 13 9.82 0.68 -2.37
CA GLU A 13 9.60 1.15 -3.74
C GLU A 13 9.26 2.65 -3.78
N LEU A 14 8.39 3.12 -2.87
CA LEU A 14 7.99 4.52 -2.81
C LEU A 14 9.14 5.46 -2.45
N ARG A 15 10.09 5.03 -1.61
CA ARG A 15 11.28 5.82 -1.27
C ARG A 15 12.26 5.95 -2.43
N ARG A 16 12.28 4.97 -3.34
CA ARG A 16 13.11 4.98 -4.56
C ARG A 16 12.47 5.80 -5.68
N ALA A 17 11.15 6.00 -5.64
CA ALA A 17 10.41 6.67 -6.70
C ALA A 17 10.84 8.14 -6.89
N LYS A 18 10.89 8.57 -8.16
CA LYS A 18 10.95 10.00 -8.51
C LYS A 18 9.58 10.65 -8.36
N SER A 19 8.52 9.96 -8.75
CA SER A 19 7.16 10.50 -8.64
C SER A 19 6.20 9.42 -8.19
N VAL A 20 5.16 9.86 -7.49
CA VAL A 20 4.05 9.01 -7.06
C VAL A 20 2.73 9.73 -7.32
N SER A 21 1.72 8.94 -7.66
CA SER A 21 0.34 9.37 -7.80
C SER A 21 -0.57 8.37 -7.09
N VAL A 22 -1.62 8.89 -6.47
CA VAL A 22 -2.65 8.10 -5.79
C VAL A 22 -3.94 8.25 -6.60
N ASN A 23 -4.66 7.15 -6.79
CA ASN A 23 -5.93 7.21 -7.50
C ASN A 23 -7.04 7.88 -6.67
N GLY A 24 -8.15 8.26 -7.30
CA GLY A 24 -9.24 8.97 -6.62
C GLY A 24 -9.90 8.18 -5.49
N SER A 25 -9.91 6.85 -5.57
CA SER A 25 -10.42 5.97 -4.50
C SER A 25 -9.41 5.72 -3.38
N GLN A 26 -8.17 6.22 -3.51
CA GLN A 26 -7.10 6.08 -2.52
C GLN A 26 -6.75 4.62 -2.14
N THR A 27 -7.03 3.69 -3.06
CA THR A 27 -6.77 2.25 -2.94
C THR A 27 -5.61 1.80 -3.81
N GLN A 28 -5.09 2.68 -4.68
CA GLN A 28 -3.97 2.40 -5.56
C GLN A 28 -2.97 3.56 -5.54
N VAL A 29 -1.69 3.22 -5.53
CA VAL A 29 -0.58 4.15 -5.75
C VAL A 29 0.24 3.66 -6.94
N THR A 30 0.49 4.56 -7.88
CA THR A 30 1.43 4.36 -8.98
C THR A 30 2.70 5.13 -8.65
N TYR A 31 3.85 4.53 -8.94
CA TYR A 31 5.14 5.14 -8.72
C TYR A 31 6.02 5.00 -9.96
N VAL A 32 6.86 5.99 -10.21
CA VAL A 32 7.81 5.99 -11.32
C VAL A 32 9.21 6.10 -10.74
N LEU A 33 10.12 5.24 -11.18
CA LEU A 33 11.53 5.26 -10.81
C LEU A 33 12.31 6.31 -11.63
N PRO A 34 13.52 6.73 -11.19
CA PRO A 34 14.39 7.60 -11.96
C PRO A 34 14.62 7.14 -13.40
N SER A 35 14.74 5.81 -13.61
CA SER A 35 14.88 5.15 -14.92
C SER A 35 13.70 5.36 -15.87
N GLY A 36 12.55 5.83 -15.37
CA GLY A 36 11.31 5.97 -16.14
C GLY A 36 10.39 4.76 -16.04
N ALA A 37 10.86 3.64 -15.49
CA ALA A 37 10.04 2.48 -15.22
C ALA A 37 8.94 2.78 -14.18
N SER A 38 7.74 2.26 -14.39
CA SER A 38 6.58 2.50 -13.53
C SER A 38 6.06 1.22 -12.92
N GLY A 39 5.74 1.26 -11.63
CA GLY A 39 5.07 0.18 -10.92
C GLY A 39 3.84 0.71 -10.19
N SER A 40 3.06 -0.21 -9.60
CA SER A 40 1.92 0.18 -8.77
C SER A 40 1.64 -0.81 -7.65
N PHE A 41 1.06 -0.30 -6.56
CA PHE A 41 0.41 -1.10 -5.54
C PHE A 41 -1.07 -0.79 -5.56
N GLY A 42 -1.92 -1.81 -5.49
CA GLY A 42 -3.37 -1.64 -5.56
C GLY A 42 -4.10 -2.68 -4.73
N LEU A 43 -5.21 -2.26 -4.12
CA LEU A 43 -6.16 -3.18 -3.51
C LEU A 43 -7.18 -3.62 -4.57
N SER A 44 -7.27 -4.93 -4.79
CA SER A 44 -8.33 -5.55 -5.57
C SER A 44 -9.11 -6.49 -4.66
N TYR A 45 -10.39 -6.18 -4.43
CA TYR A 45 -11.21 -6.81 -3.39
C TYR A 45 -10.54 -6.69 -2.01
N GLU A 46 -10.03 -7.80 -1.47
CA GLU A 46 -9.32 -7.85 -0.19
C GLU A 46 -7.83 -8.21 -0.38
N THR A 47 -7.35 -8.18 -1.61
CA THR A 47 -5.97 -8.57 -1.96
C THR A 47 -5.17 -7.36 -2.40
N LEU A 48 -4.15 -7.02 -1.63
CA LEU A 48 -3.13 -6.07 -2.02
C LEU A 48 -2.19 -6.71 -3.04
N GLN A 49 -2.11 -6.09 -4.20
CA GLN A 49 -1.33 -6.52 -5.34
C GLN A 49 -0.20 -5.52 -5.62
N TRP A 50 0.90 -6.02 -6.17
CA TRP A 50 2.04 -5.23 -6.60
C TRP A 50 2.40 -5.57 -8.04
N HIS A 51 2.43 -4.54 -8.87
CA HIS A 51 3.05 -4.57 -10.19
C HIS A 51 4.42 -3.91 -10.07
N PRO A 52 5.51 -4.69 -10.09
CA PRO A 52 6.85 -4.13 -9.95
C PRO A 52 7.19 -3.23 -11.14
N ALA A 53 7.91 -2.14 -10.87
CA ALA A 53 8.45 -1.29 -11.94
C ALA A 53 9.55 -2.00 -12.75
N GLU A 54 10.31 -2.88 -12.10
CA GLU A 54 11.47 -3.58 -12.65
C GLU A 54 11.33 -5.07 -12.33
N GLY A 55 11.67 -5.94 -13.28
CA GLY A 55 11.61 -7.40 -13.11
C GLY A 55 10.44 -8.06 -13.85
N PRO A 56 9.92 -9.19 -13.35
CA PRO A 56 8.85 -9.92 -14.04
C PRO A 56 7.60 -9.05 -14.18
N SER A 57 6.94 -9.11 -15.34
CA SER A 57 5.74 -8.33 -15.65
C SER A 57 4.49 -8.74 -14.86
N ASP A 58 4.59 -9.83 -14.10
CA ASP A 58 3.46 -10.43 -13.42
C ASP A 58 3.07 -9.68 -12.15
N THR A 59 1.78 -9.67 -11.89
CA THR A 59 1.20 -9.17 -10.64
C THR A 59 1.62 -10.06 -9.47
N VAL A 60 2.20 -9.46 -8.43
CA VAL A 60 2.56 -10.16 -7.19
C VAL A 60 1.47 -9.92 -6.14
N TYR A 61 0.89 -10.99 -5.60
CA TYR A 61 -0.06 -10.90 -4.49
C TYR A 61 0.70 -10.74 -3.18
N LEU A 62 0.59 -9.55 -2.58
CA LEU A 62 1.33 -9.22 -1.38
C LEU A 62 0.62 -9.67 -0.12
N LEU A 63 -0.66 -9.35 -0.01
CA LEU A 63 -1.39 -9.49 1.25
C LEU A 63 -2.87 -9.70 0.99
N GLU A 64 -3.47 -10.67 1.66
CA GLU A 64 -4.90 -10.98 1.57
C GLU A 64 -5.62 -10.57 2.85
N GLY A 65 -6.94 -10.36 2.75
CA GLY A 65 -7.78 -9.93 3.86
C GLY A 65 -7.58 -8.46 4.23
N VAL A 66 -7.05 -7.65 3.32
CA VAL A 66 -6.87 -6.21 3.52
C VAL A 66 -8.25 -5.55 3.46
N ILE A 67 -8.60 -4.85 4.53
CA ILE A 67 -9.85 -4.11 4.65
C ILE A 67 -9.53 -2.62 4.85
N PRO A 68 -10.18 -1.70 4.11
CA PRO A 68 -9.97 -0.27 4.29
C PRO A 68 -10.76 0.29 5.49
N THR A 69 -11.70 -0.49 6.02
CA THR A 69 -12.56 -0.10 7.14
C THR A 69 -12.01 -0.62 8.46
N ASP A 70 -11.88 0.27 9.45
CA ASP A 70 -11.55 -0.12 10.81
C ASP A 70 -12.76 -0.81 11.46
N PRO A 71 -12.62 -2.09 11.88
CA PRO A 71 -13.74 -2.84 12.44
C PRO A 71 -14.18 -2.36 13.83
N ALA A 72 -13.37 -1.60 14.55
CA ALA A 72 -13.71 -1.08 15.88
C ALA A 72 -14.54 0.20 15.80
N THR A 73 -14.28 1.05 14.80
CA THR A 73 -14.97 2.36 14.65
C THR A 73 -15.93 2.42 13.47
N GLY A 74 -15.87 1.45 12.55
CA GLY A 74 -16.59 1.49 11.27
C GLY A 74 -16.06 2.53 10.29
N THR A 75 -14.97 3.23 10.63
CA THR A 75 -14.41 4.30 9.80
C THR A 75 -13.57 3.72 8.66
N THR A 76 -13.83 4.18 7.45
CA THR A 76 -12.99 3.84 6.29
C THR A 76 -11.82 4.81 6.20
N TYR A 77 -10.61 4.26 6.16
CA TYR A 77 -9.39 5.02 5.97
C TYR A 77 -8.80 4.73 4.59
N PRO A 78 -8.25 5.76 3.91
CA PRO A 78 -7.53 5.53 2.68
C PRO A 78 -6.31 4.64 2.90
N LEU A 79 -6.12 3.69 1.97
CA LEU A 79 -4.97 2.78 1.97
C LEU A 79 -3.68 3.57 1.68
N PHE A 80 -3.77 4.50 0.71
CA PHE A 80 -2.72 5.43 0.35
C PHE A 80 -3.26 6.85 0.42
N GLU A 81 -2.60 7.71 1.19
CA GLU A 81 -2.99 9.11 1.33
C GLU A 81 -1.79 10.00 1.04
N LEU A 82 -1.87 10.78 -0.04
CA LEU A 82 -0.86 11.77 -0.35
C LEU A 82 -1.07 13.00 0.54
N GLY A 83 -0.02 13.43 1.24
CA GLY A 83 -0.05 14.64 2.06
C GLY A 83 -0.26 15.90 1.21
N ALA A 84 -0.84 16.94 1.82
CA ALA A 84 -1.17 18.19 1.13
C ALA A 84 0.05 18.88 0.46
N ASN A 85 1.24 18.72 1.03
CA ASN A 85 2.49 19.24 0.45
C ASN A 85 3.04 18.38 -0.70
N GLY A 86 2.42 17.23 -0.99
CA GLY A 86 2.87 16.28 -2.00
C GLY A 86 4.18 15.56 -1.70
N ARG A 87 4.81 15.80 -0.53
CA ARG A 87 6.12 15.27 -0.14
C ARG A 87 6.03 14.05 0.76
N THR A 88 4.84 13.75 1.26
CA THR A 88 4.61 12.59 2.12
C THR A 88 3.50 11.72 1.58
N LEU A 89 3.60 10.42 1.77
CA LEU A 89 2.55 9.46 1.51
C LEU A 89 2.33 8.60 2.76
N THR A 90 1.12 8.59 3.28
CA THR A 90 0.74 7.68 4.37
C THR A 90 0.25 6.38 3.76
N VAL A 91 0.79 5.26 4.22
CA VAL A 91 0.33 3.91 3.88
C VAL A 91 -0.36 3.34 5.12
N ARG A 92 -1.61 2.89 4.98
CA ARG A 92 -2.37 2.23 6.05
C ARG A 92 -2.77 0.84 5.61
N LEU A 93 -2.43 -0.16 6.41
CA LEU A 93 -2.83 -1.55 6.19
C LEU A 93 -3.63 -2.01 7.41
N CYS A 94 -4.86 -2.47 7.19
CA CYS A 94 -5.65 -3.21 8.18
C CYS A 94 -5.96 -4.58 7.57
N VAL A 95 -5.55 -5.64 8.24
CA VAL A 95 -5.64 -7.01 7.72
C VAL A 95 -6.48 -7.85 8.65
N ARG A 96 -7.55 -8.42 8.13
CA ARG A 96 -8.38 -9.42 8.79
C ARG A 96 -7.74 -10.80 8.64
N ARG A 97 -7.59 -11.53 9.75
CA ARG A 97 -7.12 -12.91 9.80
C ARG A 97 -8.10 -13.77 10.58
N GLN A 98 -8.48 -14.90 10.01
CA GLN A 98 -9.21 -15.93 10.76
C GLN A 98 -8.22 -16.75 11.59
N THR A 99 -8.54 -16.93 12.86
CA THR A 99 -7.78 -17.78 13.78
C THR A 99 -8.75 -18.72 14.51
N PRO A 100 -8.29 -19.82 15.13
CA PRO A 100 -9.15 -20.66 15.94
C PRO A 100 -9.85 -19.91 17.09
N ALA A 101 -9.28 -18.79 17.55
CA ALA A 101 -9.85 -17.92 18.58
C ALA A 101 -10.77 -16.81 18.00
N GLY A 102 -11.13 -16.90 16.73
CA GLY A 102 -11.96 -15.94 16.01
C GLY A 102 -11.18 -14.97 15.11
N THR A 103 -11.89 -13.94 14.63
CA THR A 103 -11.34 -12.92 13.74
C THR A 103 -10.38 -12.00 14.48
N ARG A 104 -9.14 -11.89 13.98
CA ARG A 104 -8.14 -10.92 14.45
C ARG A 104 -7.87 -9.88 13.37
N TYR A 105 -7.49 -8.68 13.81
CA TYR A 105 -7.16 -7.57 12.93
C TYR A 105 -5.76 -7.05 13.25
N HIS A 106 -4.93 -6.96 12.22
CA HIS A 106 -3.58 -6.41 12.32
C HIS A 106 -3.55 -5.07 11.61
N ARG A 107 -3.20 -4.02 12.34
CA ARG A 107 -3.12 -2.65 11.82
C ARG A 107 -1.67 -2.19 11.77
N LEU A 108 -1.27 -1.58 10.67
CA LEU A 108 0.03 -0.96 10.50
C LEU A 108 -0.11 0.32 9.67
N GLN A 109 0.53 1.39 10.12
CA GLN A 109 0.59 2.65 9.40
C GLN A 109 2.03 3.13 9.33
N GLU A 110 2.46 3.57 8.14
CA GLU A 110 3.76 4.20 7.95
C GLU A 110 3.62 5.48 7.14
N LEU A 111 4.40 6.49 7.52
CA LEU A 111 4.59 7.72 6.74
C LEU A 111 5.85 7.57 5.88
N VAL A 112 5.72 7.77 4.58
CA VAL A 112 6.83 7.76 3.63
C VAL A 112 7.14 9.19 3.20
N VAL A 113 8.38 9.62 3.41
CA VAL A 113 8.89 10.87 2.85
C VAL A 113 9.41 10.61 1.43
N LEU A 114 8.83 11.29 0.46
CA LEU A 114 9.15 11.19 -0.96
C LEU A 114 10.31 12.15 -1.25
N ARG A 115 11.44 11.61 -1.73
CA ARG A 115 12.69 12.37 -1.82
C ARG A 115 12.86 13.19 -3.11
N ASN A 116 12.11 12.88 -4.17
CA ASN A 116 12.48 13.25 -5.54
C ASN A 116 11.34 13.89 -6.35
N ARG A 117 10.41 14.59 -5.71
CA ARG A 117 9.25 15.20 -6.38
C ARG A 117 9.50 16.63 -6.85
#